data_AF-A0A0A9BYV3-F1
#
_entry.id   AF-A0A0A9BYV3-F1
#
_cell.length_a   1.000
_cell.length_b   1.000
_cell.length_c   1.000
_cell.angle_alpha   90.00
_cell.angle_beta   90.00
_cell.angle_gamma   90.00
#
_symmetry.space_group_name_H-M   'P 1'
#
loop_
_entity.id
_entity.type
_entity.pdbx_description
1 polymer ?
#
loop_
_entity_poly.entity_id
_entity_poly.type
_entity_poly.pdbx_seq_one_letter_code
_entity_poly.pdbx_strand_id
1 'polypeptide(L)' 'MPNLRRLNLGFNEWDWGGTTPVGMEHLLSLQNIHVTLRHDTETTDGRVARAFANYAAQEHPCRPSFTINDHRRRRSVDYS' A
#
# COMPACT_ATOMS: atom_id res chain seq x y z
N MET A 1 -7.89 16.38 -6.30
CA MET A 1 -8.89 15.48 -6.94
C MET A 1 -10.00 15.19 -5.94
N PRO A 2 -11.00 16.07 -5.80
CA PRO A 2 -11.93 16.03 -4.67
C PRO A 2 -12.85 14.80 -4.65
N ASN A 3 -13.10 14.18 -5.81
CA ASN A 3 -14.03 13.05 -5.97
C ASN A 3 -13.32 11.69 -6.11
N LEU A 4 -12.02 11.61 -5.81
CA LEU A 4 -11.29 10.34 -5.93
C LEU A 4 -11.76 9.37 -4.85
N ARG A 5 -12.44 8.29 -5.24
CA ARG A 5 -12.98 7.28 -4.32
C ARG A 5 -12.04 6.11 -4.08
N ARG A 6 -11.17 5.81 -5.04
CA ARG A 6 -10.24 4.68 -4.98
C ARG A 6 -8.84 5.15 -5.35
N LEU A 7 -7.87 4.79 -4.52
CA LEU A 7 -6.46 5.03 -4.75
C LEU A 7 -5.76 3.68 -4.87
N ASN A 8 -5.15 3.42 -6.03
CA ASN A 8 -4.34 2.24 -6.26
C ASN A 8 -2.87 2.67 -6.29
N LEU A 9 -2.05 2.12 -5.41
CA LEU A 9 -0.61 2.37 -5.33
C LEU A 9 0.12 1.07 -5.65
N GLY A 10 1.10 1.13 -6.54
CA GLY A 10 1.92 -0.03 -6.89
C GLY A 10 3.39 0.35 -6.84
N PHE A 11 4.16 -0.29 -5.98
CA PHE A 11 5.60 0.01 -5.82
C PHE A 11 6.35 -1.21 -5.32
N ASN A 12 7.68 -1.18 -5.46
CA ASN A 12 8.55 -2.15 -4.82
C ASN A 12 8.67 -1.78 -3.34
N GLU A 13 8.60 -2.75 -2.43
CA GLU A 13 8.70 -2.47 -0.99
C GLU A 13 9.98 -1.69 -0.64
N TRP A 14 11.08 -1.99 -1.34
CA TRP A 14 12.37 -1.30 -1.18
C TRP A 14 12.33 0.19 -1.55
N ASP A 15 11.39 0.61 -2.41
CA ASP A 15 11.25 2.00 -2.87
C ASP A 15 10.32 2.84 -1.96
N TRP A 16 9.65 2.21 -0.99
CA TRP A 16 8.61 2.88 -0.20
C TRP A 16 9.15 3.99 0.72
N GLY A 17 10.39 3.87 1.19
CA GLY A 17 11.02 4.89 2.05
C GLY A 17 10.40 5.05 3.44
N GLY A 18 9.40 4.24 3.82
CA GLY A 18 8.87 4.15 5.20
C GLY A 18 7.76 5.13 5.56
N THR A 19 7.28 5.96 4.63
CA THR A 19 6.27 7.00 4.92
C THR A 19 5.05 6.86 4.01
N THR A 20 3.87 7.20 4.51
CA THR A 20 2.67 7.31 3.67
C THR A 20 2.75 8.54 2.75
N PRO A 21 2.23 8.47 1.51
CA PRO A 21 2.24 9.60 0.60
C PRO A 21 1.57 10.85 1.21
N VAL A 22 2.27 11.99 1.17
CA VAL A 22 1.76 13.29 1.62
C VAL A 22 0.61 13.74 0.70
N GLY A 23 -0.42 14.36 1.26
CA GLY A 23 -1.56 14.92 0.53
C GLY A 23 -2.74 13.96 0.35
N MET A 24 -2.67 12.74 0.90
CA MET A 24 -3.80 11.83 0.94
C MET A 24 -4.94 12.37 1.83
N GLU A 25 -4.63 13.21 2.81
CA GLU A 25 -5.58 13.84 3.74
C GLU A 25 -6.57 14.79 3.04
N HIS A 26 -6.20 15.27 1.85
CA HIS A 26 -7.03 16.13 1.02
C HIS A 26 -8.01 15.32 0.14
N LEU A 27 -7.93 13.99 0.14
CA LEU A 27 -8.79 13.11 -0.63
C LEU A 27 -10.05 12.75 0.19
N LEU A 28 -10.87 13.74 0.52
CA LEU A 28 -12.03 13.57 1.40
C LEU A 28 -13.10 12.59 0.87
N SER A 29 -13.11 12.31 -0.44
CA SER A 29 -14.01 11.29 -1.01
C SER A 29 -13.41 9.89 -1.04
N LEU A 30 -12.19 9.70 -0.52
CA LEU A 30 -11.46 8.45 -0.60
C LEU A 30 -12.13 7.40 0.29
N GLN A 31 -12.47 6.26 -0.32
CA GLN A 31 -13.13 5.15 0.34
C GLN A 31 -12.25 3.92 0.41
N ASN A 32 -11.40 3.69 -0.60
CA ASN A 32 -10.54 2.51 -0.65
C ASN A 32 -9.11 2.88 -1.06
N ILE A 33 -8.15 2.38 -0.31
CA ILE A 33 -6.72 2.37 -0.64
C ILE A 33 -6.32 0.93 -0.95
N HIS A 34 -5.86 0.68 -2.16
CA HIS A 34 -5.28 -0.59 -2.56
C HIS A 34 -3.79 -0.41 -2.77
N VAL A 35 -2.98 -1.14 -2.01
CA VAL A 35 -1.53 -1.16 -2.17
C VAL A 35 -1.12 -2.49 -2.78
N THR A 36 -0.45 -2.44 -3.91
CA THR A 36 0.14 -3.60 -4.56
C THR A 36 1.65 -3.54 -4.34
N LEU A 37 2.14 -4.44 -3.50
CA LEU A 37 3.57 -4.56 -3.25
C LEU A 37 4.18 -5.59 -4.19
N ARG A 38 5.35 -5.22 -4.73
CA ARG A 38 6.27 -6.12 -5.42
C ARG A 38 7.50 -6.26 -4.55
N HIS A 39 8.01 -7.47 -4.40
CA HIS A 39 9.26 -7.73 -3.69
C HIS A 39 9.90 -9.01 -4.20
N ASP A 40 11.23 -9.01 -4.25
CA ASP A 40 12.04 -10.13 -4.75
C ASP A 40 12.41 -11.15 -3.66
N THR A 41 12.08 -10.84 -2.39
CA THR A 41 12.41 -11.63 -1.20
C THR A 41 11.16 -12.23 -0.56
N GLU A 42 11.33 -13.33 0.20
CA GLU A 42 10.23 -14.09 0.82
C GLU A 42 9.48 -13.35 1.93
N THR A 43 10.07 -12.28 2.48
CA THR A 43 9.53 -11.56 3.63
C THR A 43 9.07 -10.17 3.21
N THR A 44 7.75 -10.00 3.15
CA THR A 44 7.10 -8.69 3.17
C THR A 44 7.22 -8.16 4.58
N ASP A 45 7.98 -7.08 4.79
CA ASP A 45 8.06 -6.42 6.07
C ASP A 45 6.71 -5.71 6.26
N GLY A 46 5.82 -6.30 7.08
CA GLY A 46 4.44 -5.81 7.30
C GLY A 46 4.32 -4.35 7.78
N ARG A 47 5.44 -3.62 7.88
CA ARG A 47 5.56 -2.17 8.03
C ARG A 47 4.73 -1.39 7.03
N VAL A 48 4.75 -1.74 5.73
CA VAL A 48 3.93 -1.04 4.73
C VAL A 48 2.45 -1.14 5.11
N ALA A 49 1.99 -2.37 5.39
CA ALA A 49 0.60 -2.63 5.78
C ALA A 49 0.23 -1.87 7.06
N ARG A 50 1.09 -1.88 8.07
CA ARG A 50 0.87 -1.15 9.33
C ARG A 50 0.82 0.36 9.12
N ALA A 51 1.71 0.93 8.31
CA ALA A 51 1.73 2.37 8.07
C ALA A 51 0.45 2.83 7.36
N PHE A 52 0.04 2.14 6.30
CA PHE A 52 -1.20 2.48 5.60
C PHE A 52 -2.45 2.20 6.44
N ALA A 53 -2.47 1.13 7.24
CA ALA A 53 -3.56 0.85 8.17
C ALA A 53 -3.68 1.92 9.26
N ASN A 54 -2.56 2.33 9.86
CA ASN A 54 -2.53 3.40 10.86
C ASN A 54 -2.98 4.73 10.25
N TYR A 55 -2.46 5.08 9.08
CA TYR A 55 -2.87 6.27 8.34
C TYR A 55 -4.38 6.27 8.06
N ALA A 56 -4.91 5.18 7.52
CA ALA A 56 -6.33 5.04 7.23
C ALA A 56 -7.20 5.12 8.49
N ALA A 57 -6.76 4.56 9.62
CA ALA A 57 -7.54 4.53 10.85
C ALA A 57 -7.46 5.83 11.67
N GLN A 58 -6.29 6.48 11.71
CA GLN A 58 -5.97 7.54 12.66
C GLN A 58 -5.82 8.92 12.00
N GLU A 59 -5.25 8.99 10.80
CA GLU A 59 -4.88 10.27 10.18
C GLU A 59 -5.90 10.73 9.13
N HIS A 60 -6.51 9.81 8.39
CA HIS A 60 -7.45 10.18 7.34
C HIS A 60 -8.84 10.51 7.91
N PRO A 61 -9.40 11.71 7.66
CA PRO A 61 -10.66 12.16 8.25
C PRO A 61 -11.86 11.26 7.90
N CYS A 62 -11.85 10.66 6.70
CA CYS A 62 -12.93 9.81 6.21
C CYS A 62 -12.68 8.30 6.36
N ARG A 63 -11.59 7.89 7.01
CA ARG A 63 -11.24 6.50 7.34
C ARG A 63 -11.48 5.50 6.21
N PRO A 64 -10.71 5.58 5.11
CA PRO A 64 -10.87 4.69 3.97
C PRO A 64 -10.52 3.25 4.37
N SER A 65 -11.16 2.29 3.71
CA SER A 65 -10.77 0.88 3.80
C SER A 65 -9.40 0.67 3.15
N PHE A 66 -8.61 -0.23 3.73
CA PHE A 66 -7.27 -0.54 3.26
C PHE A 66 -7.16 -2.02 2.87
N THR A 67 -6.58 -2.28 1.69
CA THR A 67 -6.28 -3.63 1.20
C THR A 67 -4.87 -3.66 0.66
N ILE A 68 -4.13 -4.73 0.96
CA ILE A 68 -2.80 -4.97 0.42
C ILE A 68 -2.78 -6.24 -0.42
N ASN A 69 -2.26 -6.13 -1.65
CA ASN A 69 -2.01 -7.23 -2.55
C ASN A 69 -0.50 -7.46 -2.65
N ASP A 70 -0.08 -8.63 -2.26
CA ASP A 70 1.31 -9.05 -2.32
C ASP A 70 1.53 -9.89 -3.59
N HIS A 71 2.25 -9.33 -4.57
CA HIS A 71 2.63 -10.07 -5.78
C HIS A 71 4.04 -10.64 -5.62
N ARG A 72 4.09 -11.89 -5.15
CA ARG A 72 5.30 -12.72 -5.18
C ARG A 72 5.67 -13.08 -6.61
N ARG A 73 6.89 -12.75 -7.06
CA ARG A 73 7.50 -13.51 -8.17
C ARG A 73 7.92 -14.87 -7.61
N ARG A 74 7.22 -15.95 -7.96
CA ARG A 74 7.74 -17.30 -7.76
C ARG A 74 9.04 -17.43 -8.56
N ARG A 75 10.20 -17.47 -7.91
CA ARG A 75 11.41 -18.01 -8.55
C ARG A 75 11.14 -19.49 -8.78
N SER A 76 10.95 -19.90 -10.04
CA SER A 76 11.12 -21.30 -10.41
C SER A 76 12.59 -21.61 -10.19
N VAL A 77 12.88 -22.44 -9.20
CA VAL A 77 14.24 -22.95 -8.98
C VAL A 77 14.32 -24.21 -9.82
N ASP A 78 14.70 -24.06 -11.10
CA ASP A 78 15.01 -25.20 -11.94
C ASP A 78 16.40 -25.71 -11.51
N TYR A 79 16.43 -26.83 -10.78
CA TYR A 79 17.66 -27.57 -10.52
C TYR A 79 18.06 -28.28 -11.82
N SER A 80 19.24 -27.94 -12.36
CA SER A 80 19.92 -28.67 -13.43
C SER A 80 20.98 -29.59 -12.86
#